data_AF-A0A351J3P4-F1
#
_entry.id   AF-A0A351J3P4-F1
#
_cell.length_a   1.000
_cell.length_b   1.000
_cell.length_c   1.000
_cell.angle_alpha   90.00
_cell.angle_beta   90.00
_cell.angle_gamma   90.00
#
_symmetry.space_group_name_H-M   'P 1'
#
loop_
_entity.id
_entity.type
_entity.pdbx_description
1 polymer ?
#
loop_
_entity_poly.entity_id
_entity_poly.type
_entity_poly.pdbx_seq_one_letter_code
_entity_poly.pdbx_strand_id
1 'polypeptide(L)'
;ETANESAVEDTAAVQQQTKARDPQAVQAVKEALRERGALFLPQIVQLSKMGLSQVLDALETLVGLGQVTNDTFAAALLLAGRRPEQKTVLTHQILAKMGRWSLTDCFETPAPESIAQQLLERYGLVVKAATAREGISWTEIAPLMELWEASGKIRRGYFVEGLGGMQYARSAVIENLRRDPGAGLPEYYALHWKDPANPYSWMAGAGSNVKDQLPFQPELIVLRQGVPVLGAGGGRQWRLASMMPLTDADLRLAIGALVKLAERLKSSDRRVTIESYDGSPSWQGEIGKALENEGFERDYHGMVKWTNYAPANFK
;
A
#
# COMPACT_ATOMS: atom_id res chain seq x y z
N GLU A 1 -10.42 20.21 -18.79
CA GLU A 1 -11.50 19.19 -18.83
C GLU A 1 -10.99 17.76 -18.73
N THR A 2 -9.82 17.43 -19.28
CA THR A 2 -9.22 16.08 -19.28
C THR A 2 -8.85 15.49 -17.91
N ALA A 3 -8.57 16.30 -16.88
CA ALA A 3 -8.25 15.80 -15.53
C ALA A 3 -9.48 15.35 -14.72
N ASN A 4 -10.70 15.69 -15.17
CA ASN A 4 -11.93 15.33 -14.48
C ASN A 4 -12.47 13.97 -14.96
N GLU A 5 -12.11 13.53 -16.17
CA GLU A 5 -12.50 12.22 -16.72
C GLU A 5 -11.71 11.07 -16.09
N SER A 6 -10.39 11.24 -15.86
CA SER A 6 -9.55 10.20 -15.23
C SER A 6 -9.94 9.92 -13.77
N ALA A 7 -10.33 10.94 -13.00
CA ALA A 7 -10.81 10.77 -11.63
C ALA A 7 -12.19 10.08 -11.57
N VAL A 8 -13.04 10.29 -12.58
CA VAL A 8 -14.33 9.61 -12.71
C VAL A 8 -14.13 8.14 -13.11
N GLU A 9 -13.15 7.84 -13.97
CA GLU A 9 -12.75 6.47 -14.31
C GLU A 9 -12.16 5.72 -13.11
N ASP A 10 -11.31 6.35 -12.29
CA ASP A 10 -10.76 5.73 -11.08
C ASP A 10 -11.82 5.49 -9.99
N THR A 11 -12.76 6.42 -9.82
CA THR A 11 -13.89 6.24 -8.88
C THR A 11 -14.84 5.14 -9.38
N ALA A 12 -15.06 5.06 -10.69
CA ALA A 12 -15.82 3.98 -11.32
C ALA A 12 -15.08 2.63 -11.23
N ALA A 13 -13.75 2.60 -11.26
CA ALA A 13 -12.95 1.39 -11.08
C ALA A 13 -13.01 0.87 -9.64
N VAL A 14 -13.00 1.75 -8.65
CA VAL A 14 -13.22 1.39 -7.23
C VAL A 14 -14.65 0.88 -7.00
N GLN A 15 -15.66 1.55 -7.58
CA GLN A 15 -17.05 1.09 -7.49
C GLN A 15 -17.31 -0.21 -8.28
N GLN A 16 -16.64 -0.43 -9.42
CA GLN A 16 -16.70 -1.69 -10.17
C GLN A 16 -16.00 -2.84 -9.43
N GLN A 17 -14.93 -2.57 -8.68
CA GLN A 17 -14.27 -3.57 -7.81
C GLN A 17 -15.15 -4.01 -6.63
N THR A 18 -16.15 -3.22 -6.25
CA THR A 18 -17.04 -3.52 -5.11
C THR A 18 -18.37 -4.18 -5.53
N LYS A 19 -18.59 -4.41 -6.83
CA LYS A 19 -19.75 -5.18 -7.29
C LYS A 19 -19.49 -6.65 -6.93
N ALA A 20 -20.29 -7.20 -6.01
CA ALA A 20 -20.16 -8.59 -5.56
C ALA A 20 -20.03 -9.52 -6.79
N ARG A 21 -18.86 -10.16 -6.94
CA ARG A 21 -18.58 -11.07 -8.07
C ARG A 21 -19.58 -12.22 -8.15
N ASP A 22 -20.19 -12.58 -7.02
CA ASP A 22 -21.22 -13.59 -6.90
C ASP A 22 -22.18 -13.24 -5.74
N PRO A 23 -23.33 -12.59 -6.00
CA PRO A 23 -24.30 -12.24 -4.97
C PRO A 23 -24.87 -13.45 -4.22
N GLN A 24 -24.93 -14.62 -4.87
CA GLN A 24 -25.43 -15.85 -4.26
C GLN A 24 -24.44 -16.38 -3.22
N ALA A 25 -23.15 -16.37 -3.54
CA ALA A 25 -22.10 -16.74 -2.59
C ALA A 25 -22.06 -15.80 -1.38
N VAL A 26 -22.21 -14.49 -1.60
CA VAL A 26 -22.29 -13.50 -0.51
C VAL A 26 -23.45 -13.81 0.43
N GLN A 27 -24.63 -14.08 -0.10
CA GLN A 27 -25.80 -14.40 0.69
C GLN A 27 -25.63 -15.72 1.46
N ALA A 28 -25.14 -16.78 0.81
CA ALA A 28 -24.92 -18.08 1.44
C ALA A 28 -23.90 -18.02 2.59
N VAL A 29 -22.83 -17.23 2.44
CA VAL A 29 -21.84 -17.03 3.51
C VAL A 29 -22.46 -16.27 4.69
N LYS A 30 -23.26 -15.22 4.42
CA LYS A 30 -23.97 -14.50 5.49
C LYS A 30 -24.91 -15.40 6.26
N GLU A 31 -25.68 -16.25 5.57
CA GLU A 31 -26.61 -17.19 6.18
C GLU A 31 -25.89 -18.21 7.07
N ALA A 32 -24.79 -18.81 6.59
CA ALA A 32 -23.99 -19.74 7.38
C ALA A 32 -23.46 -19.11 8.68
N LEU A 33 -22.96 -17.87 8.60
CA LEU A 33 -22.48 -17.12 9.77
C LEU A 33 -23.62 -16.68 10.69
N ARG A 34 -24.79 -16.34 10.15
CA ARG A 34 -25.97 -15.97 10.94
C ARG A 34 -26.52 -17.15 11.73
N GLU A 35 -26.56 -18.34 11.13
CA GLU A 35 -27.10 -19.55 11.77
C GLU A 35 -26.18 -20.15 12.83
N ARG A 36 -24.85 -20.10 12.62
CA ARG A 36 -23.87 -20.81 13.46
C ARG A 36 -22.92 -19.89 14.23
N GLY A 37 -22.97 -18.59 14.00
CA GLY A 37 -22.05 -17.63 14.59
C GLY A 37 -20.65 -17.70 13.97
N ALA A 38 -19.62 -17.66 14.82
CA ALA A 38 -18.24 -17.62 14.37
C ALA A 38 -17.75 -18.98 13.81
N LEU A 39 -17.27 -19.01 12.57
CA LEU A 39 -16.91 -20.22 11.84
C LEU A 39 -15.51 -20.15 11.22
N PHE A 40 -14.81 -21.29 11.16
CA PHE A 40 -13.59 -21.41 10.36
C PHE A 40 -13.91 -21.52 8.87
N LEU A 41 -12.96 -21.12 8.01
CA LEU A 41 -13.14 -21.15 6.55
C LEU A 41 -13.65 -22.51 6.00
N PRO A 42 -13.14 -23.68 6.42
CA PRO A 42 -13.66 -24.96 5.94
C PRO A 42 -15.14 -25.20 6.31
N GLN A 43 -15.57 -24.73 7.47
CA GLN A 43 -16.96 -24.85 7.92
C GLN A 43 -17.88 -23.95 7.09
N ILE A 44 -17.42 -22.75 6.73
CA ILE A 44 -18.16 -21.83 5.86
C ILE A 44 -18.33 -22.43 4.47
N VAL A 45 -17.28 -22.98 3.88
CA VAL A 45 -17.33 -23.71 2.60
C VAL A 45 -18.35 -24.86 2.66
N GLN A 46 -18.32 -25.65 3.72
CA GLN A 46 -19.25 -26.78 3.89
C GLN A 46 -20.71 -26.33 4.05
N LEU A 47 -20.98 -25.31 4.87
CA LEU A 47 -22.33 -24.86 5.17
C LEU A 47 -22.96 -24.04 4.04
N SER A 48 -22.18 -23.16 3.41
CA SER A 48 -22.62 -22.36 2.25
C SER A 48 -22.81 -23.20 0.99
N LYS A 49 -22.22 -24.41 0.93
CA LYS A 49 -22.17 -25.28 -0.26
C LYS A 49 -21.55 -24.59 -1.49
N MET A 50 -20.67 -23.62 -1.25
CA MET A 50 -19.96 -22.88 -2.29
C MET A 50 -18.50 -23.34 -2.40
N GLY A 51 -17.87 -23.11 -3.55
CA GLY A 51 -16.44 -23.39 -3.72
C GLY A 51 -15.56 -22.46 -2.88
N LEU A 52 -14.36 -22.91 -2.52
CA LEU A 52 -13.40 -22.12 -1.72
C LEU A 52 -13.14 -20.72 -2.29
N SER A 53 -12.95 -20.61 -3.61
CA SER A 53 -12.72 -19.30 -4.25
C SER A 53 -13.93 -18.38 -4.07
N GLN A 54 -15.14 -18.87 -4.33
CA GLN A 54 -16.37 -18.10 -4.17
C GLN A 54 -16.57 -17.63 -2.74
N VAL A 55 -16.27 -18.49 -1.75
CA VAL A 55 -16.33 -18.11 -0.33
C VAL A 55 -15.30 -17.03 0.00
N LEU A 56 -14.07 -17.14 -0.51
CA LEU A 56 -13.04 -16.11 -0.31
C LEU A 56 -13.42 -14.78 -0.99
N ASP A 57 -13.98 -14.81 -2.20
CA ASP A 57 -14.51 -13.62 -2.90
C ASP A 57 -15.68 -12.97 -2.14
N ALA A 58 -16.57 -13.80 -1.60
CA ALA A 58 -17.68 -13.34 -0.77
C ALA A 58 -17.18 -12.72 0.54
N LEU A 59 -16.24 -13.37 1.24
CA LEU A 59 -15.64 -12.84 2.46
C LEU A 59 -14.89 -11.53 2.20
N GLU A 60 -14.13 -11.41 1.10
CA GLU A 60 -13.47 -10.18 0.68
C GLU A 60 -14.47 -9.04 0.49
N THR A 61 -15.58 -9.31 -0.19
CA THR A 61 -16.69 -8.35 -0.37
C THR A 61 -17.30 -7.96 0.98
N LEU A 62 -17.61 -8.92 1.84
CA LEU A 62 -18.23 -8.69 3.14
C LEU A 62 -17.33 -7.92 4.10
N VAL A 63 -16.02 -8.19 4.08
CA VAL A 63 -15.00 -7.45 4.82
C VAL A 63 -14.89 -6.02 4.30
N GLY A 64 -14.88 -5.83 2.98
CA GLY A 64 -14.91 -4.49 2.37
C GLY A 64 -16.15 -3.68 2.76
N LEU A 65 -17.27 -4.35 3.00
CA LEU A 65 -18.51 -3.74 3.50
C LEU A 65 -18.59 -3.64 5.04
N GLY A 66 -17.57 -4.10 5.77
CA GLY A 66 -17.56 -4.11 7.24
C GLY A 66 -18.56 -5.08 7.90
N GLN A 67 -19.19 -5.97 7.12
CA GLN A 67 -20.27 -6.86 7.59
C GLN A 67 -19.76 -8.15 8.22
N VAL A 68 -18.49 -8.48 8.00
CA VAL A 68 -17.83 -9.66 8.56
C VAL A 68 -16.47 -9.25 9.12
N THR A 69 -16.09 -9.86 10.23
CA THR A 69 -14.78 -9.72 10.88
C THR A 69 -14.10 -11.07 11.07
N ASN A 70 -12.81 -11.08 11.41
CA ASN A 70 -12.03 -12.26 11.73
C ASN A 70 -11.21 -12.04 13.01
N ASP A 71 -11.03 -13.09 13.81
CA ASP A 71 -10.23 -13.02 15.04
C ASP A 71 -8.70 -13.05 14.82
N THR A 72 -8.24 -13.12 13.56
CA THR A 72 -6.82 -13.12 13.18
C THR A 72 -6.50 -12.16 12.02
N PHE A 73 -5.31 -11.55 12.06
CA PHE A 73 -4.84 -10.69 10.99
C PHE A 73 -4.38 -11.47 9.74
N ALA A 74 -4.03 -12.76 9.88
CA ALA A 74 -3.55 -13.59 8.77
C ALA A 74 -4.65 -13.79 7.70
N ALA A 75 -5.91 -13.82 8.10
CA ALA A 75 -7.04 -13.89 7.18
C ALA A 75 -7.14 -12.64 6.31
N ALA A 76 -6.98 -11.45 6.91
CA ALA A 76 -6.98 -10.18 6.19
C ALA A 76 -5.79 -10.08 5.23
N LEU A 77 -4.59 -10.50 5.65
CA LEU A 77 -3.40 -10.54 4.80
C LEU A 77 -3.57 -11.48 3.60
N LEU A 78 -4.19 -12.64 3.79
CA LEU A 78 -4.49 -13.56 2.70
C LEU A 78 -5.42 -12.89 1.68
N LEU A 79 -6.53 -12.30 2.13
CA LEU A 79 -7.48 -11.64 1.24
C LEU A 79 -6.83 -10.48 0.48
N ALA A 80 -6.08 -9.63 1.19
CA ALA A 80 -5.40 -8.47 0.59
C ALA A 80 -4.30 -8.87 -0.42
N GLY A 81 -3.66 -10.02 -0.24
CA GLY A 81 -2.64 -10.55 -1.15
C GLY A 81 -3.19 -11.45 -2.25
N ARG A 82 -4.49 -11.77 -2.24
CA ARG A 82 -5.10 -12.72 -3.18
C ARG A 82 -5.24 -12.06 -4.56
N ARG A 83 -4.88 -12.83 -5.58
CA ARG A 83 -5.22 -12.52 -6.98
C ARG A 83 -6.39 -13.40 -7.40
N PRO A 84 -7.58 -12.83 -7.66
CA PRO A 84 -8.79 -13.58 -7.97
C PRO A 84 -8.64 -14.52 -9.16
N GLU A 85 -7.85 -14.11 -10.14
CA GLU A 85 -7.52 -14.88 -11.34
C GLU A 85 -6.57 -16.08 -11.09
N GLN A 86 -5.98 -16.17 -9.89
CA GLN A 86 -5.06 -17.25 -9.53
C GLN A 86 -5.70 -18.24 -8.55
N LYS A 87 -5.47 -19.53 -8.81
CA LYS A 87 -5.94 -20.59 -7.92
C LYS A 87 -5.28 -20.44 -6.55
N THR A 88 -6.09 -20.15 -5.53
CA THR A 88 -5.62 -20.06 -4.16
C THR A 88 -5.43 -21.46 -3.59
N VAL A 89 -4.20 -21.80 -3.20
CA VAL A 89 -3.88 -23.07 -2.53
C VAL A 89 -3.61 -22.78 -1.07
N LEU A 90 -4.48 -23.27 -0.19
CA LEU A 90 -4.34 -23.13 1.26
C LEU A 90 -3.77 -24.40 1.84
N THR A 91 -2.53 -24.33 2.32
CA THR A 91 -1.92 -25.43 3.08
C THR A 91 -2.57 -25.51 4.47
N HIS A 92 -2.46 -26.67 5.12
CA HIS A 92 -2.97 -26.86 6.48
C HIS A 92 -2.41 -25.83 7.48
N GLN A 93 -1.13 -25.46 7.31
CA GLN A 93 -0.48 -24.44 8.14
C GLN A 93 -1.08 -23.05 7.96
N ILE A 94 -1.49 -22.70 6.72
CA ILE A 94 -2.15 -21.43 6.44
C ILE A 94 -3.55 -21.45 7.04
N LEU A 95 -4.33 -22.50 6.79
CA LEU A 95 -5.68 -22.66 7.32
C LEU A 95 -5.74 -22.56 8.84
N ALA A 96 -4.79 -23.18 9.54
CA ALA A 96 -4.71 -23.11 11.00
C ALA A 96 -4.50 -21.69 11.55
N LYS A 97 -3.98 -20.77 10.73
CA LYS A 97 -3.76 -19.36 11.09
C LYS A 97 -4.89 -18.43 10.65
N MET A 98 -5.88 -18.93 9.91
CA MET A 98 -6.94 -18.10 9.31
C MET A 98 -8.04 -17.67 10.28
N GLY A 99 -8.03 -18.15 11.53
CA GLY A 99 -9.02 -17.75 12.51
C GLY A 99 -10.46 -18.10 12.14
N ARG A 100 -11.39 -17.53 12.90
CA ARG A 100 -12.83 -17.64 12.71
C ARG A 100 -13.39 -16.34 12.17
N TRP A 101 -14.29 -16.47 11.20
CA TRP A 101 -15.09 -15.38 10.66
C TRP A 101 -16.42 -15.29 11.39
N SER A 102 -16.91 -14.08 11.61
CA SER A 102 -18.19 -13.80 12.27
C SER A 102 -18.83 -12.57 11.66
N LEU A 103 -20.16 -12.48 11.71
CA LEU A 103 -20.86 -11.24 11.36
C LEU A 103 -20.49 -10.13 12.35
N THR A 104 -20.39 -8.91 11.85
CA THR A 104 -20.25 -7.72 12.69
C THR A 104 -21.65 -7.27 13.12
N ASP A 105 -21.91 -7.20 14.43
CA ASP A 105 -23.24 -6.86 14.97
C ASP A 105 -23.62 -5.38 14.78
N CYS A 106 -22.63 -4.52 14.51
CA CYS A 106 -22.84 -3.13 14.13
C CYS A 106 -21.57 -2.59 13.47
N PHE A 107 -21.62 -2.34 12.16
CA PHE A 107 -20.70 -1.38 11.57
C PHE A 107 -21.43 -0.03 11.61
N GLU A 108 -21.19 0.77 12.63
CA GLU A 108 -21.57 2.18 12.54
C GLU A 108 -20.72 2.79 11.44
N THR A 109 -21.36 3.34 10.40
CA THR A 109 -20.62 4.15 9.42
C THR A 109 -19.90 5.24 10.20
N PRO A 110 -18.55 5.31 10.11
CA PRO A 110 -17.79 6.25 10.90
C PRO A 110 -18.31 7.66 10.64
N ALA A 111 -18.51 8.43 11.71
CA ALA A 111 -18.95 9.81 11.59
C ALA A 111 -18.03 10.57 10.62
N PRO A 112 -18.56 11.46 9.75
CA PRO A 112 -17.75 12.25 8.83
C PRO A 112 -16.59 12.97 9.53
N GLU A 113 -16.78 13.40 10.77
CA GLU A 113 -15.75 13.98 11.63
C GLU A 113 -14.58 13.05 11.92
N SER A 114 -14.87 11.78 12.21
CA SER A 114 -13.84 10.76 12.45
C SER A 114 -13.03 10.48 11.18
N ILE A 115 -13.71 10.41 10.03
CA ILE A 115 -13.08 10.23 8.72
C ILE A 115 -12.16 11.42 8.40
N ALA A 116 -12.67 12.64 8.57
CA ALA A 116 -11.90 13.87 8.36
C ALA A 116 -10.68 13.98 9.28
N GLN A 117 -10.83 13.60 10.55
CA GLN A 117 -9.71 13.56 11.49
C GLN A 117 -8.65 12.55 11.04
N GLN A 118 -9.07 11.35 10.64
CA GLN A 118 -8.17 10.30 10.15
C GLN A 118 -7.43 10.74 8.88
N LEU A 119 -8.10 11.42 7.95
CA LEU A 119 -7.46 11.96 6.75
C LEU A 119 -6.36 12.98 7.10
N LEU A 120 -6.63 13.90 8.03
CA LEU A 120 -5.62 14.87 8.49
C LEU A 120 -4.44 14.20 9.21
N GLU A 121 -4.69 13.17 10.00
CA GLU A 121 -3.63 12.44 10.72
C GLU A 121 -2.78 11.59 9.77
N ARG A 122 -3.42 10.96 8.78
CA ARG A 122 -2.77 10.08 7.81
C ARG A 122 -1.95 10.84 6.77
N TYR A 123 -2.51 11.91 6.20
CA TYR A 123 -1.89 12.64 5.09
C TYR A 123 -1.23 13.95 5.51
N GLY A 124 -1.58 14.50 6.68
CA GLY A 124 -1.18 15.85 7.11
C GLY A 124 -1.93 16.97 6.35
N LEU A 125 -2.15 16.77 5.06
CA LEU A 125 -2.83 17.67 4.13
C LEU A 125 -4.05 16.97 3.53
N VAL A 126 -5.22 17.60 3.62
CA VAL A 126 -6.45 17.12 3.00
C VAL A 126 -6.72 17.90 1.72
N VAL A 127 -6.76 17.15 0.61
CA VAL A 127 -7.07 17.63 -0.75
C VAL A 127 -7.98 16.60 -1.44
N LYS A 128 -8.63 17.00 -2.53
CA LYS A 128 -9.52 16.12 -3.31
C LYS A 128 -8.84 14.80 -3.74
N ALA A 129 -7.56 14.85 -4.13
CA ALA A 129 -6.80 13.66 -4.51
C ALA A 129 -6.62 12.67 -3.34
N ALA A 130 -6.37 13.17 -2.13
CA ALA A 130 -6.20 12.34 -0.94
C ALA A 130 -7.52 11.65 -0.53
N THR A 131 -8.66 12.35 -0.64
CA THR A 131 -9.97 11.74 -0.36
C THR A 131 -10.35 10.70 -1.41
N ALA A 132 -10.09 10.98 -2.69
CA ALA A 132 -10.35 10.05 -3.79
C ALA A 132 -9.58 8.73 -3.62
N ARG A 133 -8.32 8.79 -3.15
CA ARG A 133 -7.52 7.59 -2.87
C ARG A 133 -8.12 6.68 -1.80
N GLU A 134 -8.82 7.25 -0.83
CA GLU A 134 -9.51 6.51 0.24
C GLU A 134 -10.94 6.11 -0.17
N GLY A 135 -11.36 6.41 -1.41
CA GLY A 135 -12.73 6.16 -1.87
C GLY A 135 -13.77 7.06 -1.21
N ILE A 136 -13.36 8.19 -0.61
CA ILE A 136 -14.24 9.12 0.11
C ILE A 136 -14.60 10.28 -0.81
N SER A 137 -15.90 10.58 -0.88
CA SER A 137 -16.38 11.69 -1.70
C SER A 137 -15.91 13.04 -1.13
N TRP A 138 -15.35 13.88 -2.00
CA TRP A 138 -14.97 15.25 -1.62
C TRP A 138 -16.17 16.07 -1.14
N THR A 139 -17.37 15.84 -1.70
CA THR A 139 -18.58 16.58 -1.31
C THR A 139 -19.04 16.26 0.10
N GLU A 140 -18.66 15.10 0.65
CA GLU A 140 -18.98 14.70 2.03
C GLU A 140 -18.03 15.37 3.03
N ILE A 141 -16.77 15.60 2.65
CA ILE A 141 -15.72 16.12 3.53
C ILE A 141 -15.56 17.65 3.43
N ALA A 142 -15.78 18.24 2.26
CA ALA A 142 -15.53 19.67 2.03
C ALA A 142 -16.29 20.61 2.98
N PRO A 143 -17.60 20.42 3.26
CA PRO A 143 -18.32 21.29 4.19
C PRO A 143 -17.74 21.25 5.61
N LEU A 144 -17.25 20.08 6.04
CA LEU A 144 -16.64 19.93 7.35
C LEU A 144 -15.27 20.61 7.41
N MET A 145 -14.49 20.54 6.34
CA MET A 145 -13.22 21.28 6.24
C MET A 145 -13.44 22.79 6.32
N GLU A 146 -14.47 23.32 5.66
CA GLU A 146 -14.85 24.74 5.75
C GLU A 146 -15.28 25.13 7.17
N LEU A 147 -16.11 24.31 7.83
CA LEU A 147 -16.51 24.54 9.22
C LEU A 147 -15.31 24.53 10.18
N TRP A 148 -14.37 23.60 9.99
CA TRP A 148 -13.17 23.51 10.81
C TRP A 148 -12.19 24.65 10.55
N GLU A 149 -12.17 25.20 9.35
CA GLU A 149 -11.41 26.40 9.04
C GLU A 149 -12.03 27.64 9.68
N ALA A 150 -13.35 27.81 9.58
CA ALA A 150 -14.07 28.92 10.21
C ALA A 150 -13.93 28.91 11.75
N SER A 151 -13.86 27.73 12.35
CA SER A 151 -13.59 27.57 13.79
C SER A 151 -12.10 27.60 14.16
N GLY A 152 -11.21 27.79 13.19
CA GLY A 152 -9.77 27.90 13.40
C GLY A 152 -9.03 26.61 13.75
N LYS A 153 -9.68 25.44 13.65
CA LYS A 153 -9.06 24.12 13.90
C LYS A 153 -8.02 23.76 12.83
N ILE A 154 -8.28 24.19 11.59
CA ILE A 154 -7.40 23.99 10.44
C ILE A 154 -7.23 25.31 9.68
N ARG A 155 -6.29 25.34 8.74
CA ARG A 155 -6.10 26.45 7.80
C ARG A 155 -6.35 25.95 6.39
N ARG A 156 -6.90 26.84 5.57
CA ARG A 156 -7.13 26.63 4.15
C ARG A 156 -6.14 27.48 3.34
N GLY A 157 -5.58 26.91 2.26
CA GLY A 157 -4.66 27.62 1.38
C GLY A 157 -4.09 26.76 0.26
N TYR A 158 -3.04 27.27 -0.37
CA TYR A 158 -2.21 26.53 -1.34
C TYR A 158 -0.82 26.38 -0.72
N PHE A 159 -0.54 25.23 -0.12
CA PHE A 159 0.69 24.99 0.63
C PHE A 159 1.73 24.25 -0.21
N VAL A 160 1.30 23.34 -1.08
CA VAL A 160 2.16 22.53 -1.95
C VAL A 160 1.83 22.83 -3.40
N GLU A 161 2.85 23.14 -4.19
CA GLU A 161 2.73 23.36 -5.64
C GLU A 161 2.35 22.06 -6.37
N GLY A 162 1.65 22.20 -7.50
CA GLY A 162 1.20 21.06 -8.31
C GLY A 162 -0.08 20.42 -7.80
N LEU A 163 -0.36 20.48 -6.49
CA LEU A 163 -1.63 20.04 -5.91
C LEU A 163 -2.77 21.00 -6.23
N GLY A 164 -3.64 20.57 -7.14
CA GLY A 164 -4.83 21.34 -7.54
C GLY A 164 -5.88 21.48 -6.44
N GLY A 165 -6.63 22.58 -6.50
CA GLY A 165 -7.74 22.86 -5.58
C GLY A 165 -7.31 23.42 -4.22
N MET A 166 -8.30 23.73 -3.38
CA MET A 166 -8.05 24.21 -2.01
C MET A 166 -7.49 23.09 -1.14
N GLN A 167 -6.48 23.42 -0.35
CA GLN A 167 -5.80 22.48 0.54
C GLN A 167 -6.08 22.85 1.99
N TYR A 168 -6.26 21.84 2.84
CA TYR A 168 -6.58 22.02 4.25
C TYR A 168 -5.58 21.27 5.13
N ALA A 169 -5.04 21.95 6.14
CA ALA A 169 -4.08 21.34 7.06
C ALA A 169 -4.18 21.93 8.46
N ARG A 170 -3.76 21.16 9.46
CA ARG A 170 -3.56 21.69 10.82
C ARG A 170 -2.38 22.66 10.82
N SER A 171 -2.42 23.70 11.67
CA SER A 171 -1.33 24.68 11.79
C SER A 171 0.04 24.02 12.01
N ALA A 172 0.11 22.96 12.82
CA ALA A 172 1.35 22.22 13.06
C ALA A 172 1.95 21.59 11.79
N VAL A 173 1.10 21.11 10.87
CA VAL A 173 1.57 20.55 9.58
C VAL A 173 2.12 21.66 8.70
N ILE A 174 1.47 22.82 8.67
CA ILE A 174 1.92 23.97 7.88
C ILE A 174 3.27 24.47 8.36
N GLU A 175 3.49 24.54 9.68
CA GLU A 175 4.80 24.88 10.22
C GLU A 175 5.84 23.82 9.89
N ASN A 176 5.48 22.52 9.84
CA ASN A 176 6.40 21.48 9.37
C ASN A 176 6.76 21.65 7.89
N LEU A 177 5.80 22.02 7.03
CA LEU A 177 6.04 22.26 5.59
C LEU A 177 6.99 23.43 5.33
N ARG A 178 7.11 24.38 6.27
CA ARG A 178 8.03 25.53 6.17
C ARG A 178 9.45 25.22 6.64
N ARG A 179 9.67 24.08 7.30
CA ARG A 179 11.02 23.70 7.75
C ARG A 179 11.85 23.17 6.59
N ASP A 180 13.16 23.19 6.78
CA ASP A 180 14.09 22.59 5.85
C ASP A 180 13.78 21.08 5.68
N PRO A 181 13.64 20.60 4.44
CA PRO A 181 13.40 19.19 4.16
C PRO A 181 14.44 18.28 4.82
N GLY A 182 13.99 17.24 5.53
CA GLY A 182 14.88 16.22 6.11
C GLY A 182 15.50 16.56 7.46
N ALA A 183 15.18 17.70 8.08
CA ALA A 183 15.64 18.01 9.43
C ALA A 183 15.23 16.93 10.44
N GLY A 184 16.20 16.23 11.04
CA GLY A 184 15.98 15.14 12.00
C GLY A 184 15.64 13.78 11.40
N LEU A 185 15.67 13.63 10.07
CA LEU A 185 15.50 12.35 9.38
C LEU A 185 16.84 11.83 8.86
N PRO A 186 16.97 10.50 8.62
CA PRO A 186 18.08 9.98 7.84
C PRO A 186 18.15 10.65 6.47
N GLU A 187 19.36 10.88 5.96
CA GLU A 187 19.54 11.50 4.64
C GLU A 187 18.82 10.71 3.54
N TYR A 188 18.90 9.38 3.62
CA TYR A 188 18.20 8.44 2.74
C TYR A 188 17.22 7.58 3.53
N TYR A 189 16.00 7.48 3.03
CA TYR A 189 14.99 6.58 3.59
C TYR A 189 14.12 6.02 2.47
N ALA A 190 13.68 4.77 2.66
CA ALA A 190 12.77 4.11 1.74
C ALA A 190 11.36 4.10 2.34
N LEU A 191 10.36 4.18 1.46
CA LEU A 191 8.96 4.00 1.79
C LEU A 191 8.34 2.97 0.82
N HIS A 192 7.31 2.27 1.29
CA HIS A 192 6.48 1.53 0.37
C HIS A 192 5.73 2.51 -0.53
N TRP A 193 5.60 2.20 -1.82
CA TRP A 193 4.96 3.09 -2.78
C TRP A 193 3.56 3.46 -2.33
N LYS A 194 2.78 2.49 -1.85
CA LYS A 194 1.40 2.74 -1.40
C LYS A 194 1.27 3.34 0.01
N ASP A 195 2.37 3.55 0.72
CA ASP A 195 2.35 4.12 2.07
C ASP A 195 1.71 5.52 2.08
N PRO A 196 0.76 5.83 2.98
CA PRO A 196 0.18 7.17 3.05
C PRO A 196 1.20 8.29 3.32
N ALA A 197 2.31 7.96 3.99
CA ALA A 197 3.42 8.89 4.21
C ALA A 197 4.22 9.19 2.94
N ASN A 198 3.98 8.47 1.82
CA ASN A 198 4.59 8.75 0.53
C ASN A 198 3.70 9.69 -0.31
N PRO A 199 3.96 11.00 -0.33
CA PRO A 199 3.15 11.96 -1.07
C PRO A 199 3.16 11.70 -2.57
N TYR A 200 4.28 11.22 -3.12
CA TYR A 200 4.40 10.99 -4.56
C TYR A 200 3.46 9.92 -5.11
N SER A 201 2.91 9.04 -4.26
CA SER A 201 1.95 8.02 -4.65
C SER A 201 0.52 8.53 -4.73
N TRP A 202 0.09 9.32 -3.74
CA TRP A 202 -1.29 9.82 -3.71
C TRP A 202 -1.46 11.15 -4.43
N MET A 203 -0.36 11.84 -4.75
CA MET A 203 -0.31 12.99 -5.65
C MET A 203 -0.05 12.61 -7.12
N ALA A 204 0.11 11.32 -7.43
CA ALA A 204 0.33 10.87 -8.80
C ALA A 204 -0.82 11.35 -9.71
N GLY A 205 -0.48 12.04 -10.80
CA GLY A 205 -1.47 12.63 -11.72
C GLY A 205 -2.19 13.89 -11.22
N ALA A 206 -2.02 14.26 -9.95
CA ALA A 206 -2.60 15.47 -9.34
C ALA A 206 -1.54 16.51 -8.94
N GLY A 207 -0.27 16.29 -9.30
CA GLY A 207 0.85 17.18 -8.95
C GLY A 207 2.23 16.51 -8.99
N SER A 208 2.29 15.17 -9.02
CA SER A 208 3.53 14.39 -9.10
C SER A 208 3.61 13.58 -10.40
N ASN A 209 4.76 13.63 -11.08
CA ASN A 209 5.10 12.81 -12.25
C ASN A 209 6.11 11.69 -11.93
N VAL A 210 6.41 11.46 -10.65
CA VAL A 210 7.42 10.48 -10.20
C VAL A 210 7.13 9.07 -10.72
N LYS A 211 5.85 8.72 -10.82
CA LYS A 211 5.42 7.43 -11.36
C LYS A 211 5.76 7.27 -12.84
N ASP A 212 5.73 8.36 -13.60
CA ASP A 212 5.94 8.38 -15.06
C ASP A 212 7.42 8.29 -15.43
N GLN A 213 8.31 8.66 -14.50
CA GLN A 213 9.75 8.52 -14.64
C GLN A 213 10.23 7.06 -14.48
N LEU A 214 9.37 6.16 -14.01
CA LEU A 214 9.73 4.76 -13.74
C LEU A 214 9.18 3.82 -14.81
N PRO A 215 10.00 2.88 -15.34
CA PRO A 215 9.59 1.94 -16.39
C PRO A 215 8.72 0.77 -15.87
N PHE A 216 8.31 0.80 -14.60
CA PHE A 216 7.53 -0.24 -13.94
C PHE A 216 6.61 0.35 -12.87
N GLN A 217 5.69 -0.46 -12.36
CA GLN A 217 4.90 -0.10 -11.17
C GLN A 217 5.80 -0.16 -9.92
N PRO A 218 6.10 0.97 -9.26
CA PRO A 218 6.92 0.97 -8.06
C PRO A 218 6.19 0.26 -6.90
N GLU A 219 6.95 -0.56 -6.19
CA GLU A 219 6.60 -1.14 -4.90
C GLU A 219 7.26 -0.37 -3.77
N LEU A 220 8.50 0.08 -3.97
CA LEU A 220 9.25 0.88 -3.03
C LEU A 220 9.82 2.11 -3.75
N ILE A 221 10.03 3.17 -2.97
CA ILE A 221 10.71 4.39 -3.40
C ILE A 221 11.74 4.78 -2.35
N VAL A 222 12.89 5.26 -2.79
CA VAL A 222 13.93 5.84 -1.93
C VAL A 222 13.94 7.34 -2.14
N LEU A 223 13.95 8.06 -1.02
CA LEU A 223 13.96 9.50 -0.95
C LEU A 223 15.27 9.97 -0.32
N ARG A 224 15.89 10.99 -0.91
CA ARG A 224 17.00 11.77 -0.32
C ARG A 224 16.43 13.10 0.16
N GLN A 225 16.34 13.30 1.47
CA GLN A 225 15.77 14.52 2.07
C GLN A 225 14.41 14.92 1.46
N GLY A 226 13.56 13.93 1.19
CA GLY A 226 12.24 14.14 0.57
C GLY A 226 12.25 14.06 -0.96
N VAL A 227 13.40 14.14 -1.64
CA VAL A 227 13.48 14.07 -3.11
C VAL A 227 13.60 12.61 -3.56
N PRO A 228 12.73 12.12 -4.48
CA PRO A 228 12.85 10.80 -5.09
C PRO A 228 14.15 10.60 -5.84
N VAL A 229 14.87 9.53 -5.50
CA VAL A 229 16.16 9.19 -6.13
C VAL A 229 16.15 7.83 -6.82
N LEU A 230 15.42 6.85 -6.27
CA LEU A 230 15.42 5.47 -6.75
C LEU A 230 14.04 4.84 -6.58
N GLY A 231 13.52 4.21 -7.61
CA GLY A 231 12.33 3.35 -7.54
C GLY A 231 12.70 1.87 -7.63
N ALA A 232 11.95 1.02 -6.94
CA ALA A 232 12.05 -0.44 -7.06
C ALA A 232 10.66 -1.07 -7.29
N GLY A 233 10.56 -2.03 -8.20
CA GLY A 233 9.32 -2.77 -8.44
C GLY A 233 9.51 -3.95 -9.39
N GLY A 234 8.51 -4.82 -9.51
CA GLY A 234 8.58 -6.01 -10.38
C GLY A 234 8.21 -7.33 -9.70
N GLY A 235 7.69 -7.27 -8.47
CA GLY A 235 7.20 -8.39 -7.69
C GLY A 235 8.33 -9.24 -7.13
N ARG A 236 8.48 -10.45 -7.64
CA ARG A 236 9.47 -11.42 -7.12
C ARG A 236 10.90 -11.08 -7.53
N GLN A 237 11.06 -10.43 -8.68
CA GLN A 237 12.33 -9.96 -9.21
C GLN A 237 12.22 -8.45 -9.38
N TRP A 238 12.95 -7.72 -8.56
CA TRP A 238 12.92 -6.26 -8.58
C TRP A 238 13.80 -5.72 -9.69
N ARG A 239 13.26 -4.73 -10.38
CA ARG A 239 13.99 -3.84 -11.26
C ARG A 239 14.12 -2.52 -10.53
N LEU A 240 15.30 -1.93 -10.62
CA LEU A 240 15.62 -0.63 -10.06
C LEU A 240 15.71 0.40 -11.17
N ALA A 241 15.27 1.62 -10.89
CA ALA A 241 15.47 2.73 -11.80
C ALA A 241 15.79 4.00 -11.01
N SER A 242 16.85 4.69 -11.41
CA SER A 242 17.22 5.99 -10.88
C SER A 242 16.36 7.08 -11.52
N MET A 243 16.02 8.08 -10.72
CA MET A 243 15.23 9.25 -11.16
C MET A 243 16.13 10.47 -11.42
N MET A 244 17.39 10.38 -11.00
CA MET A 244 18.41 11.39 -11.20
C MET A 244 19.79 10.71 -11.24
N PRO A 245 20.82 11.36 -11.80
CA PRO A 245 22.18 10.87 -11.70
C PRO A 245 22.61 10.71 -10.23
N LEU A 246 23.11 9.54 -9.87
CA LEU A 246 23.60 9.23 -8.52
C LEU A 246 25.09 8.97 -8.56
N THR A 247 25.83 9.52 -7.59
CA THR A 247 27.23 9.16 -7.36
C THR A 247 27.33 7.77 -6.72
N ASP A 248 28.51 7.15 -6.75
CA ASP A 248 28.75 5.84 -6.13
C ASP A 248 28.47 5.85 -4.61
N ALA A 249 28.68 7.00 -3.96
CA ALA A 249 28.34 7.17 -2.55
C ALA A 249 26.83 7.24 -2.35
N ASP A 250 26.13 8.06 -3.14
CA ASP A 250 24.67 8.21 -3.07
C ASP A 250 23.96 6.90 -3.39
N LEU A 251 24.44 6.15 -4.38
CA LEU A 251 23.87 4.87 -4.79
C LEU A 251 23.98 3.85 -3.66
N ARG A 252 25.14 3.75 -2.99
CA ARG A 252 25.32 2.86 -1.83
C ARG A 252 24.33 3.19 -0.71
N LEU A 253 24.18 4.46 -0.36
CA LEU A 253 23.26 4.89 0.69
C LEU A 253 21.79 4.63 0.31
N ALA A 254 21.43 4.88 -0.95
CA ALA A 254 20.08 4.63 -1.45
C ALA A 254 19.72 3.13 -1.43
N ILE A 255 20.65 2.27 -1.86
CA ILE A 255 20.48 0.81 -1.82
C ILE A 255 20.40 0.32 -0.37
N GLY A 256 21.25 0.79 0.54
CA GLY A 256 21.18 0.44 1.96
C GLY A 256 19.82 0.79 2.58
N ALA A 257 19.27 1.98 2.27
CA ALA A 257 17.93 2.37 2.72
C ALA A 257 16.83 1.46 2.15
N LEU A 258 16.92 1.11 0.87
CA LEU A 258 15.99 0.19 0.20
C LEU A 258 16.00 -1.20 0.84
N VAL A 259 17.20 -1.76 1.02
CA VAL A 259 17.41 -3.12 1.57
C VAL A 259 16.93 -3.19 3.01
N LYS A 260 17.23 -2.19 3.83
CA LYS A 260 16.76 -2.09 5.21
C LYS A 260 15.23 -2.12 5.31
N LEU A 261 14.52 -1.44 4.41
CA LEU A 261 13.07 -1.52 4.36
C LEU A 261 12.60 -2.89 3.84
N ALA A 262 13.22 -3.41 2.79
CA ALA A 262 12.89 -4.70 2.19
C ALA A 262 12.96 -5.85 3.21
N GLU A 263 14.00 -5.86 4.06
CA GLU A 263 14.18 -6.83 5.14
C GLU A 263 13.09 -6.74 6.21
N ARG A 264 12.60 -5.53 6.51
CA ARG A 264 11.50 -5.35 7.48
C ARG A 264 10.15 -5.79 6.91
N LEU A 265 9.92 -5.61 5.61
CA LEU A 265 8.66 -5.94 4.95
C LEU A 265 8.54 -7.43 4.60
N LYS A 266 9.63 -8.08 4.18
CA LYS A 266 9.62 -9.49 3.76
C LYS A 266 9.80 -10.44 4.94
N SER A 267 8.74 -10.61 5.72
CA SER A 267 8.71 -11.60 6.83
C SER A 267 8.61 -13.06 6.37
N SER A 268 8.19 -13.33 5.13
CA SER A 268 7.92 -14.70 4.64
C SER A 268 8.78 -15.13 3.45
N ASP A 269 9.16 -14.20 2.58
CA ASP A 269 10.03 -14.48 1.43
C ASP A 269 11.49 -14.38 1.87
N ARG A 270 12.21 -15.49 1.76
CA ARG A 270 13.60 -15.63 2.25
C ARG A 270 14.63 -15.03 1.30
N ARG A 271 14.20 -14.34 0.24
CA ARG A 271 15.11 -13.75 -0.72
C ARG A 271 14.60 -12.46 -1.36
N VAL A 272 15.54 -11.57 -1.64
CA VAL A 272 15.36 -10.39 -2.47
C VAL A 272 16.21 -10.60 -3.72
N THR A 273 15.59 -10.61 -4.89
CA THR A 273 16.29 -10.71 -6.18
C THR A 273 16.15 -9.38 -6.90
N ILE A 274 17.27 -8.81 -7.34
CA ILE A 274 17.33 -7.61 -8.16
C ILE A 274 17.87 -8.01 -9.53
N GLU A 275 17.06 -7.86 -10.56
CA GLU A 275 17.36 -8.29 -11.94
C GLU A 275 18.16 -7.23 -12.69
N SER A 276 17.70 -5.97 -12.64
CA SER A 276 18.30 -4.88 -13.42
C SER A 276 18.23 -3.54 -12.70
N TYR A 277 19.08 -2.62 -13.17
CA TYR A 277 19.17 -1.22 -12.76
C TYR A 277 19.32 -0.36 -14.01
N ASP A 278 18.41 0.58 -14.24
CA ASP A 278 18.39 1.45 -15.42
C ASP A 278 18.50 0.68 -16.75
N GLY A 279 17.84 -0.48 -16.81
CA GLY A 279 17.86 -1.38 -17.96
C GLY A 279 19.13 -2.24 -18.12
N SER A 280 20.16 -2.00 -17.31
CA SER A 280 21.39 -2.80 -17.29
C SER A 280 21.31 -3.92 -16.26
N PRO A 281 21.98 -5.07 -16.46
CA PRO A 281 22.02 -6.14 -15.47
C PRO A 281 22.57 -5.67 -14.11
N SER A 282 21.95 -6.12 -13.02
CA SER A 282 22.21 -5.61 -11.66
C SER A 282 23.62 -5.90 -11.11
N TRP A 283 24.36 -6.83 -11.71
CA TRP A 283 25.74 -7.16 -11.34
C TRP A 283 26.80 -6.33 -12.07
N GLN A 284 26.41 -5.44 -12.99
CA GLN A 284 27.33 -4.62 -13.76
C GLN A 284 27.51 -3.23 -13.13
N GLY A 285 28.68 -2.62 -13.34
CA GLY A 285 28.95 -1.24 -12.93
C GLY A 285 28.90 -1.01 -11.41
N GLU A 286 28.59 0.23 -11.03
CA GLU A 286 28.61 0.67 -9.63
C GLU A 286 27.44 0.11 -8.81
N ILE A 287 26.32 -0.21 -9.46
CA ILE A 287 25.19 -0.87 -8.79
C ILE A 287 25.57 -2.28 -8.30
N GLY A 288 26.34 -3.03 -9.07
CA GLY A 288 26.83 -4.35 -8.65
C GLY A 288 27.65 -4.26 -7.36
N LYS A 289 28.59 -3.31 -7.29
CA LYS A 289 29.39 -3.07 -6.08
C LYS A 289 28.54 -2.60 -4.92
N ALA A 290 27.57 -1.72 -5.15
CA ALA A 290 26.66 -1.24 -4.11
C ALA A 290 25.81 -2.39 -3.51
N LEU A 291 25.35 -3.32 -4.36
CA LEU A 291 24.60 -4.50 -3.95
C LEU A 291 25.48 -5.52 -3.22
N GLU A 292 26.70 -5.78 -3.70
CA GLU A 292 27.68 -6.66 -3.05
C GLU A 292 27.99 -6.17 -1.62
N ASN A 293 28.13 -4.85 -1.42
CA ASN A 293 28.33 -4.26 -0.09
C ASN A 293 27.16 -4.50 0.88
N GLU A 294 25.94 -4.61 0.35
CA GLU A 294 24.73 -4.90 1.14
C GLU A 294 24.49 -6.42 1.29
N GLY A 295 25.45 -7.26 0.92
CA GLY A 295 25.39 -8.71 1.07
C GLY A 295 24.58 -9.43 0.00
N PHE A 296 24.45 -8.86 -1.19
CA PHE A 296 23.92 -9.57 -2.35
C PHE A 296 25.01 -10.39 -3.03
N GLU A 297 24.64 -11.58 -3.48
CA GLU A 297 25.47 -12.49 -4.26
C GLU A 297 24.95 -12.60 -5.69
N ARG A 298 25.81 -12.96 -6.64
CA ARG A 298 25.41 -13.18 -8.04
C ARG A 298 24.69 -14.51 -8.19
N ASP A 299 23.53 -14.47 -8.82
CA ASP A 299 22.75 -15.63 -9.25
C ASP A 299 22.44 -15.52 -10.75
N TYR A 300 21.97 -16.60 -11.36
CA TYR A 300 21.65 -16.66 -12.79
C TYR A 300 20.63 -15.58 -13.24
N HIS A 301 19.78 -15.13 -12.33
CA HIS A 301 18.71 -14.16 -12.59
C HIS A 301 18.97 -12.74 -12.06
N GLY A 302 20.16 -12.44 -11.55
CA GLY A 302 20.46 -11.13 -10.94
C GLY A 302 21.28 -11.21 -9.67
N MET A 303 21.25 -10.13 -8.90
CA MET A 303 21.82 -10.05 -7.57
C MET A 303 20.78 -10.54 -6.56
N VAL A 304 21.15 -11.48 -5.69
CA VAL A 304 20.25 -12.10 -4.71
C VAL A 304 20.79 -11.92 -3.29
N LYS A 305 19.92 -11.46 -2.38
CA LYS A 305 20.19 -11.46 -0.94
C LYS A 305 19.22 -12.39 -0.24
N TRP A 306 19.73 -13.27 0.61
CA TRP A 306 18.92 -14.18 1.41
C TRP A 306 18.57 -13.53 2.75
N THR A 307 17.28 -13.33 3.00
CA THR A 307 16.76 -12.77 4.26
C THR A 307 16.51 -13.93 5.24
N ASN A 308 17.21 -13.92 6.38
CA ASN A 308 17.30 -15.00 7.37
C ASN A 308 17.99 -16.30 6.91
N TYR A 309 19.31 -16.23 6.73
CA TYR A 309 20.17 -17.40 6.85
C TYR A 309 20.60 -17.55 8.32
N ALA A 310 19.87 -18.33 9.11
CA ALA A 310 20.55 -19.04 10.20
C ALA A 310 21.30 -20.16 9.48
N PRO A 311 22.65 -20.18 9.46
CA PRO A 311 23.36 -21.28 8.84
C PRO A 311 22.89 -22.56 9.53
N ALA A 312 22.28 -23.46 8.76
CA ALA A 312 22.12 -24.82 9.19
C ALA A 312 23.55 -25.32 9.39
N ASN A 313 23.97 -25.41 10.66
CA ASN A 313 25.20 -26.08 11.04
C ASN A 313 25.11 -27.50 10.47
N PHE A 314 25.77 -27.73 9.33
CA PHE A 314 26.07 -29.08 8.89
C PHE A 314 27.02 -29.66 9.92
N LYS A 315 26.50 -30.59 10.73
CA LYS A 315 27.30 -31.61 11.40
C LYS A 315 27.19 -32.90 10.59
#